data_AF-A0A7I9VR92-F1
#
_entry.id   AF-A0A7I9VR92-F1
#
_cell.length_a   1.000
_cell.length_b   1.000
_cell.length_c   1.000
_cell.angle_alpha   90.00
_cell.angle_beta   90.00
_cell.angle_gamma   90.00
#
_symmetry.space_group_name_H-M   'P 1'
#
loop_
_entity.id
_entity.type
_entity.pdbx_description
1 polymer ?
#
loop_
_entity_poly.entity_id
_entity_poly.type
_entity_poly.pdbx_seq_one_letter_code
_entity_poly.pdbx_strand_id
1 'polypeptide(L)'
;MIALAAALLAAATAAALPEVDARYRVEIGGEAVGWARLALHCQADGCRGRWESELRAPAEAGGGVIGWLAELDTAPGGEARAVRVRIAADGRERRRAQGPGPIPASLAELVLARARDGEERCVRVRDEESGEEGEACARRVGGWLEGRVLGAPLRYRAAPGAAPDEVLLAAQATRFVRDAEARLPAAAPRVSGAALPRPRDAAALCGVPRDPASGAAPPAVPRSWPPGESCRERTARYLALAARAGWRGRHAVGVAYDGRALVWHEWAELLVEGRWVPVDPSFEQAPAEGPRFTLGRFEEGDDRARASAGRALAACWLAGG
;
A
#
# COMPACT_ATOMS: atom_id res chain seq x y z
N MET A 1 -50.43 -5.28 -45.50
CA MET A 1 -49.51 -4.14 -45.32
C MET A 1 -49.67 -3.65 -43.88
N ILE A 2 -49.29 -4.41 -42.85
CA ILE A 2 -47.97 -4.48 -42.19
C ILE A 2 -47.27 -3.12 -42.05
N ALA A 3 -47.45 -2.49 -40.88
CA ALA A 3 -46.53 -1.50 -40.33
C ALA A 3 -46.69 -1.47 -38.79
N LEU A 4 -46.31 -2.58 -38.13
CA LEU A 4 -45.92 -2.56 -36.72
C LEU A 4 -44.48 -2.01 -36.69
N ALA A 5 -44.33 -0.69 -36.58
CA ALA A 5 -43.04 -0.08 -36.32
C ALA A 5 -42.72 -0.28 -34.83
N ALA A 6 -41.97 -1.35 -34.56
CA ALA A 6 -41.38 -1.62 -33.26
C ALA A 6 -40.57 -0.38 -32.81
N ALA A 7 -41.06 0.29 -31.77
CA ALA A 7 -40.24 1.14 -30.94
C ALA A 7 -39.19 0.24 -30.27
N LEU A 8 -38.06 0.06 -30.94
CA LEU A 8 -36.83 -0.42 -30.35
C LEU A 8 -36.41 0.60 -29.30
N LEU A 9 -36.92 0.42 -28.08
CA LEU A 9 -36.21 0.80 -26.87
C LEU A 9 -34.84 0.13 -26.95
N ALA A 10 -33.86 0.84 -27.50
CA ALA A 10 -32.47 0.61 -27.20
C ALA A 10 -32.27 1.00 -25.73
N ALA A 11 -32.81 0.20 -24.82
CA ALA A 11 -32.23 0.08 -23.50
C ALA A 11 -30.78 -0.28 -23.77
N ALA A 12 -29.87 0.68 -23.55
CA ALA A 12 -28.46 0.40 -23.50
C ALA A 12 -28.29 -0.66 -22.42
N THR A 13 -28.33 -1.93 -22.81
CA THR A 13 -27.99 -3.04 -21.94
C THR A 13 -26.57 -2.73 -21.51
N ALA A 14 -26.42 -2.26 -20.27
CA ALA A 14 -25.12 -2.12 -19.66
C ALA A 14 -24.47 -3.48 -19.85
N ALA A 15 -23.47 -3.56 -20.74
CA ALA A 15 -22.85 -4.82 -21.09
C ALA A 15 -22.41 -5.47 -19.78
N ALA A 16 -22.76 -6.73 -19.55
CA ALA A 16 -22.37 -7.44 -18.34
C ALA A 16 -20.84 -7.36 -18.18
N LEU A 17 -20.34 -7.20 -16.94
CA LEU A 17 -18.90 -7.27 -16.66
C LEU A 17 -18.27 -8.51 -17.31
N PRO A 18 -17.01 -8.42 -17.77
CA PRO A 18 -16.35 -9.57 -18.39
C PRO A 18 -16.14 -10.68 -17.36
N GLU A 19 -16.14 -11.93 -17.83
CA GLU A 19 -15.61 -13.01 -17.02
C GLU A 19 -14.10 -12.83 -16.85
N VAL A 20 -13.62 -12.98 -15.62
CA VAL A 20 -12.22 -12.75 -15.27
C VAL A 20 -11.75 -13.86 -14.35
N ASP A 21 -10.58 -14.40 -14.64
CA ASP A 21 -9.75 -15.09 -13.66
C ASP A 21 -8.31 -14.65 -13.91
N ALA A 22 -7.81 -13.76 -13.06
CA ALA A 22 -6.52 -13.12 -13.23
C ALA A 22 -5.74 -13.14 -11.92
N ARG A 23 -4.50 -13.64 -11.99
CA ARG A 23 -3.56 -13.63 -10.89
C ARG A 23 -2.46 -12.59 -11.17
N TYR A 24 -2.04 -11.93 -10.12
CA TYR A 24 -1.08 -10.84 -10.16
C TYR A 24 0.04 -11.08 -9.17
N ARG A 25 1.26 -10.79 -9.58
CA ARG A 25 2.36 -10.50 -8.66
C ARG A 25 2.19 -9.08 -8.15
N VAL A 26 2.27 -8.91 -6.83
CA VAL A 26 2.21 -7.60 -6.19
C VAL A 26 3.64 -7.18 -5.89
N GLU A 27 4.02 -6.01 -6.38
CA GLU A 27 5.32 -5.39 -6.16
C GLU A 27 5.12 -4.06 -5.42
N ILE A 28 5.96 -3.76 -4.43
CA ILE A 28 6.00 -2.45 -3.78
C ILE A 28 7.43 -1.94 -3.84
N GLY A 29 7.64 -0.74 -4.39
CA GLY A 29 8.99 -0.21 -4.62
C GLY A 29 9.83 -1.04 -5.59
N GLY A 30 9.18 -1.86 -6.43
CA GLY A 30 9.83 -2.78 -7.38
C GLY A 30 10.23 -4.14 -6.78
N GLU A 31 10.04 -4.36 -5.48
CA GLU A 31 10.28 -5.67 -4.85
C GLU A 31 8.98 -6.48 -4.85
N ALA A 32 9.06 -7.78 -5.16
CA ALA A 32 7.89 -8.67 -5.10
C ALA A 32 7.54 -8.96 -3.64
N VAL A 33 6.31 -8.66 -3.25
CA VAL A 33 5.85 -8.74 -1.85
C VAL A 33 4.77 -9.79 -1.65
N GLY A 34 4.16 -10.27 -2.74
CA GLY A 34 3.05 -11.20 -2.64
C GLY A 34 2.32 -11.38 -3.95
N TRP A 35 1.07 -11.80 -3.82
CA TRP A 35 0.20 -12.06 -4.94
C TRP A 35 -1.23 -11.57 -4.66
N ALA A 36 -1.97 -11.32 -5.73
CA ALA A 36 -3.40 -11.06 -5.70
C ALA A 36 -4.11 -11.85 -6.80
N ARG A 37 -5.40 -12.10 -6.65
CA ARG A 37 -6.24 -12.71 -7.67
C ARG A 37 -7.60 -12.04 -7.69
N LEU A 38 -8.05 -11.71 -8.89
CA LEU A 38 -9.41 -11.29 -9.19
C LEU A 38 -10.10 -12.40 -9.98
N ALA A 39 -11.19 -12.93 -9.45
CA ALA A 39 -12.09 -13.83 -10.14
C ALA A 39 -13.48 -13.19 -10.22
N LEU A 40 -14.11 -13.19 -11.39
CA LEU A 40 -15.44 -12.65 -11.62
C LEU A 40 -16.18 -13.55 -12.62
N HIS A 41 -17.35 -14.04 -12.21
CA HIS A 41 -18.24 -14.85 -13.03
C HIS A 41 -19.57 -14.13 -13.18
N CYS A 42 -20.04 -13.94 -14.41
CA CYS A 42 -21.23 -13.14 -14.70
C CYS A 42 -22.30 -13.95 -15.40
N GLN A 43 -23.54 -13.76 -14.97
CA GLN A 43 -24.77 -14.29 -15.57
C GLN A 43 -25.69 -13.12 -15.94
N ALA A 44 -26.83 -13.42 -16.58
CA ALA A 44 -27.77 -12.40 -17.04
C ALA A 44 -28.30 -11.50 -15.91
N ASP A 45 -28.40 -12.05 -14.70
CA ASP A 45 -28.98 -11.40 -13.53
C ASP A 45 -27.96 -10.80 -12.57
N GLY A 46 -26.65 -11.00 -12.76
CA GLY A 46 -25.61 -10.44 -11.89
C GLY A 46 -24.24 -11.10 -12.04
N CYS A 47 -23.28 -10.63 -11.26
CA CYS A 47 -21.93 -11.19 -11.20
C CYS A 47 -21.54 -11.57 -9.77
N ARG A 48 -20.78 -12.65 -9.65
CA ARG A 48 -20.12 -13.06 -8.41
C ARG A 48 -18.63 -12.90 -8.55
N GLY A 49 -18.06 -12.09 -7.68
CA GLY A 49 -16.65 -11.74 -7.69
C GLY A 49 -15.95 -12.20 -6.42
N ARG A 50 -14.64 -12.41 -6.54
CA ARG A 50 -13.74 -12.67 -5.45
C ARG A 50 -12.42 -11.97 -5.73
N TRP A 51 -12.01 -11.12 -4.79
CA TRP A 51 -10.68 -10.57 -4.72
C TRP A 51 -9.95 -11.20 -3.54
N GLU A 52 -8.78 -11.78 -3.78
CA GLU A 52 -7.94 -12.36 -2.73
C GLU A 52 -6.50 -11.90 -2.90
N SER A 53 -5.80 -11.68 -1.79
CA SER A 53 -4.37 -11.39 -1.82
C SER A 53 -3.68 -11.94 -0.58
N GLU A 54 -2.39 -12.24 -0.74
CA GLU A 54 -1.50 -12.49 0.38
C GLU A 54 -0.20 -11.73 0.14
N LEU A 55 0.16 -10.92 1.12
CA LEU A 55 1.35 -10.08 1.11
C LEU A 55 2.23 -10.46 2.29
N ARG A 56 3.54 -10.52 2.07
CA ARG A 56 4.53 -10.68 3.13
C ARG A 56 4.99 -9.30 3.57
N ALA A 57 4.77 -8.99 4.85
CA ALA A 57 5.28 -7.77 5.46
C ALA A 57 6.81 -7.74 5.39
N PRO A 58 7.44 -6.55 5.40
CA PRO A 58 8.89 -6.45 5.35
C PRO A 58 9.59 -7.16 6.51
N ALA A 59 10.86 -7.49 6.35
CA ALA A 59 11.67 -8.12 7.40
C ALA A 59 11.73 -7.24 8.66
N GLU A 60 11.74 -5.92 8.49
CA GLU A 60 11.67 -4.91 9.54
C GLU A 60 10.35 -4.96 10.31
N ALA A 61 9.29 -5.45 9.66
CA ALA A 61 7.98 -5.68 10.26
C ALA A 61 7.79 -7.09 10.85
N GLY A 62 8.83 -7.93 10.84
CA GLY A 62 8.78 -9.30 11.32
C GLY A 62 8.38 -10.34 10.27
N GLY A 63 8.17 -9.95 9.00
CA GLY A 63 7.98 -10.91 7.90
C GLY A 63 6.65 -11.66 7.89
N GLY A 64 5.66 -11.20 8.68
CA GLY A 64 4.33 -11.79 8.78
C GLY A 64 3.58 -11.79 7.46
N VAL A 65 2.53 -12.61 7.36
CA VAL A 65 1.68 -12.70 6.16
C VAL A 65 0.35 -12.01 6.44
N ILE A 66 -0.06 -11.14 5.52
CA ILE A 66 -1.29 -10.37 5.57
C ILE A 66 -2.15 -10.84 4.40
N GLY A 67 -3.28 -11.45 4.73
CA GLY A 67 -4.25 -11.99 3.78
C GLY A 67 -5.47 -11.08 3.66
N TRP A 68 -5.91 -10.85 2.44
CA TRP A 68 -7.15 -10.15 2.12
C TRP A 68 -8.09 -11.06 1.36
N LEU A 69 -9.38 -11.01 1.68
CA LEU A 69 -10.44 -11.63 0.90
C LEU A 69 -11.66 -10.70 0.85
N ALA A 70 -12.07 -10.28 -0.34
CA ALA A 70 -13.35 -9.67 -0.58
C ALA A 70 -14.20 -10.56 -1.48
N GLU A 71 -15.43 -10.83 -1.07
CA GLU A 71 -16.45 -11.52 -1.85
C GLU A 71 -17.50 -10.50 -2.28
N LEU A 72 -17.83 -10.51 -3.56
CA LEU A 72 -18.65 -9.49 -4.21
C LEU A 72 -19.86 -10.15 -4.89
N ASP A 73 -21.04 -9.60 -4.67
CA ASP A 73 -22.25 -9.90 -5.44
C ASP A 73 -22.72 -8.57 -6.05
N THR A 74 -22.80 -8.51 -7.37
CA THR A 74 -23.08 -7.27 -8.10
C THR A 74 -24.16 -7.45 -9.16
N ALA A 75 -24.81 -6.34 -9.52
CA ALA A 75 -25.60 -6.27 -10.75
C ALA A 75 -24.68 -6.39 -11.99
N PRO A 76 -25.20 -6.71 -13.19
CA PRO A 76 -24.38 -6.83 -14.40
C PRO A 76 -23.55 -5.58 -14.74
N GLY A 77 -23.98 -4.39 -14.30
CA GLY A 77 -23.27 -3.12 -14.45
C GLY A 77 -22.13 -2.90 -13.45
N GLY A 78 -22.03 -3.74 -12.41
CA GLY A 78 -21.01 -3.69 -11.37
C GLY A 78 -21.48 -3.11 -10.03
N GLU A 79 -22.70 -2.59 -9.94
CA GLU A 79 -23.24 -2.04 -8.70
C GLU A 79 -23.36 -3.12 -7.62
N ALA A 80 -22.91 -2.81 -6.40
CA ALA A 80 -22.91 -3.77 -5.30
C ALA A 80 -24.34 -4.13 -4.87
N ARG A 81 -24.61 -5.43 -4.73
CA ARG A 81 -25.76 -5.98 -4.02
C ARG A 81 -25.38 -6.42 -2.62
N ALA A 82 -24.22 -7.06 -2.49
CA ALA A 82 -23.61 -7.43 -1.22
C ALA A 82 -22.09 -7.48 -1.36
N VAL A 83 -21.38 -7.01 -0.33
CA VAL A 83 -19.92 -7.09 -0.25
C VAL A 83 -19.54 -7.65 1.12
N ARG A 84 -18.67 -8.66 1.15
CA ARG A 84 -18.13 -9.21 2.39
C ARG A 84 -16.62 -9.16 2.33
N VAL A 85 -16.02 -8.41 3.23
CA VAL A 85 -14.57 -8.28 3.37
C VAL A 85 -14.12 -9.03 4.61
N ARG A 86 -13.05 -9.80 4.44
CA ARG A 86 -12.30 -10.47 5.48
C ARG A 86 -10.82 -10.12 5.33
N ILE A 87 -10.25 -9.57 6.40
CA ILE A 87 -8.83 -9.23 6.47
C ILE A 87 -8.23 -10.08 7.58
N ALA A 88 -7.20 -10.85 7.27
CA ALA A 88 -6.47 -11.67 8.22
C ALA A 88 -5.03 -11.19 8.30
N ALA A 89 -4.63 -10.65 9.44
CA ALA A 89 -3.25 -10.23 9.71
C ALA A 89 -2.82 -10.79 11.06
N ASP A 90 -1.69 -11.51 11.10
CA ASP A 90 -1.09 -12.03 12.32
C ASP A 90 -2.08 -12.77 13.26
N GLY A 91 -2.94 -13.61 12.68
CA GLY A 91 -3.94 -14.39 13.42
C GLY A 91 -5.16 -13.58 13.91
N ARG A 92 -5.25 -12.29 13.61
CA ARG A 92 -6.44 -11.47 13.85
C ARG A 92 -7.25 -11.36 12.57
N GLU A 93 -8.51 -11.76 12.66
CA GLU A 93 -9.46 -11.69 11.56
C GLU A 93 -10.45 -10.54 11.80
N ARG A 94 -10.54 -9.62 10.85
CA ARG A 94 -11.58 -8.59 10.79
C ARG A 94 -12.55 -8.95 9.68
N ARG A 95 -13.85 -8.95 10.00
CA ARG A 95 -14.93 -9.16 9.02
C ARG A 95 -15.80 -7.93 8.94
N ARG A 96 -16.13 -7.51 7.73
CA ARG A 96 -17.10 -6.46 7.44
C ARG A 96 -18.04 -6.93 6.34
N ALA A 97 -19.34 -6.83 6.60
CA ALA A 97 -20.35 -6.98 5.57
C ALA A 97 -20.92 -5.60 5.23
N GLN A 98 -21.15 -5.36 3.96
CA GLN A 98 -21.79 -4.16 3.45
C GLN A 98 -23.01 -4.54 2.60
N GLY A 99 -24.02 -3.68 2.63
CA GLY A 99 -25.24 -3.82 1.84
C GLY A 99 -25.08 -3.28 0.41
N PRO A 100 -26.20 -3.08 -0.32
CA PRO A 100 -26.17 -2.58 -1.67
C PRO A 100 -25.55 -1.17 -1.77
N GLY A 101 -25.06 -0.80 -2.94
CA GLY A 101 -24.41 0.49 -3.13
C GLY A 101 -23.72 0.67 -4.47
N PRO A 102 -22.83 1.68 -4.56
CA PRO A 102 -21.99 1.92 -5.73
C PRO A 102 -21.11 0.72 -6.10
N ILE A 103 -20.36 0.87 -7.18
CA ILE A 103 -19.42 -0.16 -7.67
C ILE A 103 -18.32 -0.36 -6.61
N PRO A 104 -17.99 -1.60 -6.20
CA PRO A 104 -16.83 -1.86 -5.35
C PRO A 104 -15.55 -1.30 -6.01
N ALA A 105 -14.71 -0.60 -5.25
CA ALA A 105 -13.50 0.03 -5.79
C ALA A 105 -12.58 -0.97 -6.53
N SER A 106 -12.51 -2.22 -6.07
CA SER A 106 -11.77 -3.33 -6.71
C SER A 106 -12.29 -3.77 -8.09
N LEU A 107 -13.49 -3.32 -8.49
CA LEU A 107 -14.06 -3.56 -9.82
C LEU A 107 -14.03 -2.32 -10.72
N ALA A 108 -13.57 -1.18 -10.21
CA ALA A 108 -13.57 0.09 -10.95
C ALA A 108 -12.79 -0.04 -12.25
N GLU A 109 -11.63 -0.70 -12.24
CA GLU A 109 -10.78 -0.90 -13.41
C GLU A 109 -11.49 -1.69 -14.52
N LEU A 110 -12.30 -2.70 -14.18
CA LEU A 110 -13.04 -3.48 -15.18
C LEU A 110 -14.13 -2.66 -15.86
N VAL A 111 -14.81 -1.79 -15.10
CA VAL A 111 -15.86 -0.92 -15.62
C VAL A 111 -15.25 0.17 -16.49
N LEU A 112 -14.16 0.78 -16.01
CA LEU A 112 -13.47 1.88 -16.68
C LEU A 112 -12.66 1.40 -17.90
N ALA A 113 -12.19 0.15 -17.94
CA ALA A 113 -11.51 -0.45 -19.10
C ALA A 113 -12.36 -0.42 -20.38
N ARG A 114 -13.66 -0.16 -20.29
CA ARG A 114 -14.56 -0.01 -21.44
C ARG A 114 -14.51 1.35 -22.12
N ALA A 115 -13.84 2.33 -21.53
CA ALA A 115 -13.61 3.62 -22.16
C ALA A 115 -12.94 3.43 -23.52
N ARG A 116 -13.42 4.15 -24.53
CA ARG A 116 -12.81 4.24 -25.86
C ARG A 116 -11.57 5.13 -25.80
N ASP A 117 -10.71 5.05 -26.81
CA ASP A 117 -9.51 5.87 -26.85
C ASP A 117 -9.85 7.37 -26.82
N GLY A 118 -9.19 8.13 -25.95
CA GLY A 118 -9.48 9.53 -25.67
C GLY A 118 -10.73 9.81 -24.81
N GLU A 119 -11.58 8.81 -24.56
CA GLU A 119 -12.76 8.95 -23.70
C GLU A 119 -12.35 8.98 -22.23
N GLU A 120 -12.83 9.98 -21.49
CA GLU A 120 -12.84 9.97 -20.03
C GLU A 120 -14.17 9.41 -19.54
N ARG A 121 -14.10 8.41 -18.66
CA ARG A 121 -15.26 7.78 -18.04
C ARG A 121 -15.15 7.88 -16.53
N CYS A 122 -16.25 8.20 -15.88
CA CYS A 122 -16.37 8.26 -14.42
C CYS A 122 -17.48 7.34 -13.94
N VAL A 123 -17.29 6.72 -12.78
CA VAL A 123 -18.29 5.90 -12.08
C VAL A 123 -18.23 6.17 -10.59
N ARG A 124 -19.38 6.03 -9.91
CA ARG A 124 -19.42 6.07 -8.45
C ARG A 124 -18.89 4.75 -7.90
N VAL A 125 -18.00 4.85 -6.92
CA VAL A 125 -17.38 3.71 -6.26
C VAL A 125 -17.52 3.78 -4.76
N ARG A 126 -17.38 2.61 -4.11
CA ARG A 126 -17.28 2.49 -2.67
C ARG A 126 -16.08 1.60 -2.32
N ASP A 127 -15.24 2.07 -1.40
CA ASP A 127 -14.16 1.28 -0.83
C ASP A 127 -14.73 0.16 0.07
N GLU A 128 -14.31 -1.07 -0.18
CA GLU A 128 -14.85 -2.24 0.47
C GLU A 128 -14.37 -2.39 1.93
N GLU A 129 -13.26 -1.75 2.28
CA GLU A 129 -12.72 -1.78 3.64
C GLU A 129 -13.36 -0.72 4.54
N SER A 130 -13.23 0.54 4.15
CA SER A 130 -13.62 1.74 4.90
C SER A 130 -15.10 2.08 4.71
N GLY A 131 -15.69 1.67 3.58
CA GLY A 131 -17.03 2.08 3.18
C GLY A 131 -17.11 3.51 2.64
N GLU A 132 -15.96 4.17 2.45
CA GLU A 132 -15.89 5.49 1.83
C GLU A 132 -16.45 5.43 0.41
N GLU A 133 -17.29 6.40 0.07
CA GLU A 133 -17.85 6.55 -1.28
C GLU A 133 -17.23 7.75 -1.98
N GLY A 134 -17.07 7.62 -3.29
CA GLY A 134 -16.59 8.70 -4.13
C GLY A 134 -16.66 8.33 -5.60
N GLU A 135 -15.71 8.86 -6.37
CA GLU A 135 -15.65 8.65 -7.82
C GLU A 135 -14.37 7.93 -8.23
N ALA A 136 -14.51 7.12 -9.27
CA ALA A 136 -13.40 6.59 -10.05
C ALA A 136 -13.53 7.10 -11.47
N CYS A 137 -12.52 7.83 -11.94
CA CYS A 137 -12.48 8.39 -13.28
C CYS A 137 -11.20 7.94 -13.97
N ALA A 138 -11.28 7.52 -15.23
CA ALA A 138 -10.10 7.24 -16.03
C ALA A 138 -10.33 7.61 -17.51
N ARG A 139 -9.24 8.03 -18.15
CA ARG A 139 -9.19 8.31 -19.58
C ARG A 139 -8.26 7.34 -20.27
N ARG A 140 -8.71 6.78 -21.39
CA ARG A 140 -7.86 5.90 -22.19
C ARG A 140 -6.90 6.71 -23.06
N VAL A 141 -5.63 6.30 -23.04
CA VAL A 141 -4.56 6.82 -23.88
C VAL A 141 -3.80 5.62 -24.45
N GLY A 142 -4.23 5.17 -25.63
CA GLY A 142 -3.75 3.94 -26.25
C GLY A 142 -4.07 2.70 -25.40
N GLY A 143 -3.03 1.92 -25.06
CA GLY A 143 -3.18 0.72 -24.22
C GLY A 143 -3.40 1.02 -22.73
N TRP A 144 -3.18 2.26 -22.30
CA TRP A 144 -3.23 2.67 -20.90
C TRP A 144 -4.52 3.41 -20.57
N LEU A 145 -4.94 3.31 -19.31
CA LEU A 145 -5.94 4.16 -18.70
C LEU A 145 -5.29 4.92 -17.55
N GLU A 146 -5.48 6.23 -17.55
CA GLU A 146 -4.88 7.15 -16.57
C GLU A 146 -6.00 7.91 -15.87
N GLY A 147 -5.97 7.92 -14.53
CA GLY A 147 -7.13 8.32 -13.77
C GLY A 147 -6.91 8.39 -12.27
N ARG A 148 -8.02 8.34 -11.55
CA ARG A 148 -8.07 8.34 -10.08
C ARG A 148 -9.19 7.45 -9.59
N VAL A 149 -9.01 6.85 -8.42
CA VAL A 149 -10.04 6.15 -7.66
C VAL A 149 -10.06 6.77 -6.27
N LEU A 150 -11.20 7.31 -5.83
CA LEU A 150 -11.33 7.99 -4.53
C LEU A 150 -10.25 9.08 -4.34
N GLY A 151 -9.96 9.83 -5.41
CA GLY A 151 -8.93 10.87 -5.42
C GLY A 151 -7.48 10.36 -5.54
N ALA A 152 -7.22 9.07 -5.34
CA ALA A 152 -5.88 8.48 -5.46
C ALA A 152 -5.50 8.26 -6.94
N PRO A 153 -4.32 8.75 -7.41
CA PRO A 153 -3.86 8.51 -8.77
C PRO A 153 -3.69 7.03 -9.11
N LEU A 154 -4.27 6.62 -10.23
CA LEU A 154 -4.27 5.26 -10.74
C LEU A 154 -3.86 5.28 -12.22
N ARG A 155 -3.04 4.31 -12.62
CA ARG A 155 -2.75 4.04 -14.03
C ARG A 155 -2.74 2.54 -14.28
N TYR A 156 -3.39 2.05 -15.32
CA TYR A 156 -3.41 0.61 -15.61
C TYR A 156 -3.47 0.32 -17.10
N ARG A 157 -2.94 -0.83 -17.50
CA ARG A 157 -2.98 -1.33 -18.87
C ARG A 157 -4.04 -2.43 -18.96
N ALA A 158 -5.00 -2.24 -19.85
CA ALA A 158 -6.05 -3.23 -20.11
C ALA A 158 -6.55 -3.09 -21.55
N ALA A 159 -6.69 -4.24 -22.22
CA ALA A 159 -7.50 -4.30 -23.43
C ALA A 159 -8.97 -3.96 -23.10
N PRO A 160 -9.73 -3.37 -24.03
CA PRO A 160 -11.14 -3.06 -23.80
C PRO A 160 -11.93 -4.30 -23.36
N GLY A 161 -12.57 -4.22 -22.19
CA GLY A 161 -13.37 -5.32 -21.64
C GLY A 161 -12.56 -6.52 -21.14
N ALA A 162 -11.24 -6.42 -21.00
CA ALA A 162 -10.42 -7.44 -20.35
C ALA A 162 -10.02 -7.00 -18.94
N ALA A 163 -9.61 -7.96 -18.11
CA ALA A 163 -8.95 -7.62 -16.86
C ALA A 163 -7.57 -6.99 -17.10
N PRO A 164 -7.08 -6.13 -16.20
CA PRO A 164 -5.79 -5.48 -16.36
C PRO A 164 -4.64 -6.47 -16.56
N ASP A 165 -3.68 -6.10 -17.38
CA ASP A 165 -2.35 -6.76 -17.43
C ASP A 165 -1.43 -6.17 -16.37
N GLU A 166 -1.66 -4.91 -16.04
CA GLU A 166 -0.82 -4.15 -15.14
C GLU A 166 -1.61 -3.03 -14.48
N VAL A 167 -1.47 -2.89 -13.16
CA VAL A 167 -2.05 -1.78 -12.39
C VAL A 167 -0.93 -1.09 -11.62
N LEU A 168 -0.87 0.23 -11.71
CA LEU A 168 0.11 1.10 -11.07
C LEU A 168 -0.62 2.07 -10.15
N LEU A 169 -0.34 1.94 -8.86
CA LEU A 169 -0.79 2.85 -7.82
C LEU A 169 0.41 3.74 -7.46
N ALA A 170 0.61 4.79 -8.26
CA ALA A 170 1.84 5.57 -8.22
C ALA A 170 2.08 6.24 -6.86
N ALA A 171 1.03 6.71 -6.18
CA ALA A 171 1.12 7.30 -4.84
C ALA A 171 1.60 6.31 -3.76
N GLN A 172 1.75 5.05 -4.14
CA GLN A 172 2.00 3.92 -3.27
C GLN A 172 3.22 3.09 -3.64
N ALA A 173 3.72 3.30 -4.87
CA ALA A 173 4.78 2.48 -5.47
C ALA A 173 4.36 1.01 -5.56
N THR A 174 3.05 0.77 -5.53
CA THR A 174 2.45 -0.55 -5.69
C THR A 174 2.18 -0.80 -7.15
N ARG A 175 2.56 -1.99 -7.60
CA ARG A 175 2.31 -2.49 -8.95
C ARG A 175 1.74 -3.89 -8.89
N PHE A 176 0.66 -4.12 -9.61
CA PHE A 176 0.10 -5.45 -9.86
C PHE A 176 0.47 -5.83 -11.28
N VAL A 177 1.23 -6.91 -11.46
CA VAL A 177 1.61 -7.41 -12.78
C VAL A 177 0.94 -8.76 -12.99
N ARG A 178 0.19 -8.94 -14.08
CA ARG A 178 -0.44 -10.21 -14.41
C ARG A 178 0.62 -11.30 -14.52
N ASP A 179 0.51 -12.31 -13.66
CA ASP A 179 1.48 -13.39 -13.51
C ASP A 179 0.76 -14.61 -12.91
N ALA A 180 0.52 -15.62 -13.75
CA ALA A 180 -0.16 -16.86 -13.35
C ALA A 180 0.66 -17.66 -12.31
N GLU A 181 1.98 -17.45 -12.29
CA GLU A 181 2.90 -18.11 -11.38
C GLU A 181 3.23 -17.28 -10.14
N ALA A 182 2.56 -16.13 -9.93
CA ALA A 182 2.78 -15.32 -8.75
C ALA A 182 2.60 -16.15 -7.46
N ARG A 183 3.59 -16.08 -6.57
CA ARG A 183 3.58 -16.74 -5.25
C ARG A 183 3.95 -15.74 -4.18
N LEU A 184 3.61 -16.07 -2.94
CA LEU A 184 4.13 -15.37 -1.78
C LEU A 184 5.66 -15.59 -1.72
N PRO A 185 6.48 -14.53 -1.59
CA PRO A 185 7.91 -14.68 -1.43
C PRO A 185 8.25 -15.58 -0.22
N ALA A 186 9.31 -16.39 -0.36
CA ALA A 186 9.77 -17.26 0.74
C ALA A 186 10.45 -16.44 1.86
N ALA A 187 11.21 -15.40 1.47
CA ALA A 187 11.85 -14.47 2.39
C ALA A 187 11.03 -13.18 2.50
N ALA A 188 11.09 -12.53 3.67
CA ALA A 188 10.49 -11.21 3.85
C ALA A 188 11.26 -10.16 3.02
N PRO A 189 10.54 -9.31 2.27
CA PRO A 189 11.17 -8.24 1.51
C PRO A 189 11.88 -7.25 2.44
N ARG A 190 12.89 -6.55 1.96
CA ARG A 190 13.64 -5.57 2.76
C ARG A 190 13.36 -4.18 2.23
N VAL A 191 12.60 -3.40 3.00
CA VAL A 191 12.22 -2.05 2.55
C VAL A 191 13.19 -0.97 3.02
N SER A 192 14.09 -1.27 3.96
CA SER A 192 15.11 -0.32 4.44
C SER A 192 15.91 0.31 3.28
N GLY A 193 15.86 1.63 3.17
CA GLY A 193 16.49 2.41 2.11
C GLY A 193 15.66 2.55 0.83
N ALA A 194 14.50 1.89 0.72
CA ALA A 194 13.59 2.07 -0.40
C ALA A 194 12.89 3.43 -0.33
N ALA A 195 12.92 4.16 -1.44
CA ALA A 195 12.29 5.47 -1.56
C ALA A 195 10.77 5.35 -1.61
N LEU A 196 10.10 6.26 -0.90
CA LEU A 196 8.68 6.48 -1.05
C LEU A 196 8.40 7.27 -2.33
N PRO A 197 7.34 6.93 -3.07
CA PRO A 197 6.95 7.61 -4.29
C PRO A 197 6.32 8.98 -3.99
N ARG A 198 7.18 9.99 -3.79
CA ARG A 198 6.84 11.37 -3.38
C ARG A 198 6.14 11.45 -2.00
N PRO A 199 6.28 12.55 -1.25
CA PRO A 199 5.60 12.68 0.02
C PRO A 199 4.09 12.80 -0.20
N ARG A 200 3.29 11.85 0.31
CA ARG A 200 1.95 12.19 0.81
C ARG A 200 2.15 13.31 1.85
N ASP A 201 1.26 14.30 1.87
CA ASP A 201 1.37 15.58 2.61
C ASP A 201 2.46 15.60 3.69
N ALA A 202 3.52 16.37 3.47
CA ALA A 202 4.71 16.40 4.34
C ALA A 202 4.43 16.77 5.82
N ALA A 203 3.20 17.16 6.14
CA ALA A 203 2.74 17.37 7.52
C ALA A 203 2.45 16.05 8.26
N ALA A 204 1.97 15.00 7.56
CA ALA A 204 1.62 13.72 8.14
C ALA A 204 1.85 12.56 7.17
N LEU A 205 2.61 11.56 7.61
CA LEU A 205 2.85 10.33 6.88
C LEU A 205 2.19 9.18 7.64
N CYS A 206 1.32 8.39 7.02
CA CYS A 206 0.66 7.26 7.69
C CYS A 206 -0.07 7.65 9.00
N GLY A 207 -0.62 8.86 9.04
CA GLY A 207 -1.28 9.41 10.23
C GLY A 207 -0.33 9.81 11.36
N VAL A 208 1.00 9.70 11.19
CA VAL A 208 1.98 10.20 12.15
C VAL A 208 2.48 11.59 11.75
N PRO A 209 2.56 12.55 12.68
CA PRO A 209 3.12 13.86 12.39
C PRO A 209 4.62 13.76 12.15
N ARG A 210 5.17 14.79 11.48
CA ARG A 210 6.62 14.97 11.39
C ARG A 210 7.24 15.06 12.79
N ASP A 211 8.34 14.35 13.00
CA ASP A 211 9.14 14.46 14.22
C ASP A 211 9.67 15.89 14.40
N PRO A 212 9.82 16.38 15.65
CA PRO A 212 10.43 17.67 15.91
C PRO A 212 11.80 17.80 15.27
N ALA A 213 12.12 19.00 14.78
CA ALA A 213 13.46 19.30 14.31
C ALA A 213 14.47 19.05 15.43
N SER A 214 15.61 18.45 15.09
CA SER A 214 16.66 18.21 16.05
C SER A 214 17.23 19.55 16.52
N GLY A 215 17.33 19.74 17.84
CA GLY A 215 18.17 20.80 18.40
C GLY A 215 19.66 20.48 18.22
N ALA A 216 20.55 21.35 18.69
CA ALA A 216 21.99 21.06 18.70
C ALA A 216 22.28 19.79 19.53
N ALA A 217 23.04 18.84 18.97
CA ALA A 217 23.45 17.67 19.74
C ALA A 217 24.46 18.09 20.82
N PRO A 218 24.33 17.55 22.05
CA PRO A 218 25.36 17.70 23.06
C PRO A 218 26.70 17.15 22.54
N PRO A 219 27.86 17.76 22.90
CA PRO A 219 29.19 17.32 22.43
C PRO A 219 29.51 15.85 22.74
N ALA A 220 28.82 15.26 23.72
CA ALA A 220 29.06 13.91 24.21
C ALA A 220 28.47 12.80 23.32
N VAL A 221 27.67 13.12 22.29
CA VAL A 221 27.09 12.10 21.40
C VAL A 221 28.18 11.44 20.54
N PRO A 222 28.32 10.11 20.54
CA PRO A 222 29.32 9.42 19.72
C PRO A 222 29.14 9.71 18.23
N ARG A 223 30.22 10.12 17.55
CA ARG A 223 30.26 10.42 16.10
C ARG A 223 31.07 9.39 15.31
N SER A 224 31.08 8.14 15.80
CA SER A 224 31.69 7.00 15.12
C SER A 224 30.61 6.20 14.42
N TRP A 225 30.79 5.99 13.12
CA TRP A 225 29.80 5.38 12.25
C TRP A 225 30.25 3.97 11.87
N PRO A 226 29.76 2.92 12.56
CA PRO A 226 30.14 1.56 12.21
C PRO A 226 29.66 1.22 10.79
N PRO A 227 30.44 0.46 10.01
CA PRO A 227 30.02 -0.01 8.70
C PRO A 227 28.88 -1.03 8.82
N GLY A 228 28.06 -1.14 7.78
CA GLY A 228 26.98 -2.11 7.65
C GLY A 228 26.31 -1.99 6.29
N GLU A 229 25.62 -3.05 5.87
CA GLU A 229 24.99 -3.15 4.53
C GLU A 229 23.61 -2.49 4.47
N SER A 230 23.00 -2.20 5.63
CA SER A 230 21.68 -1.57 5.72
C SER A 230 21.59 -0.58 6.87
N CYS A 231 20.58 0.30 6.82
CA CYS A 231 20.36 1.26 7.90
C CYS A 231 20.07 0.59 9.25
N ARG A 232 19.33 -0.51 9.24
CA ARG A 232 19.11 -1.36 10.42
C ARG A 232 20.42 -1.89 11.00
N GLU A 233 21.30 -2.43 10.16
CA GLU A 233 22.57 -2.99 10.65
C GLU A 233 23.47 -1.89 11.22
N ARG A 234 23.58 -0.75 10.53
CA ARG A 234 24.37 0.40 11.01
C ARG A 234 23.80 0.94 12.33
N THR A 235 22.47 1.02 12.47
CA THR A 235 21.80 1.42 13.71
C THR A 235 22.05 0.46 14.86
N ALA A 236 21.87 -0.85 14.65
CA ALA A 236 22.13 -1.86 15.68
C ALA A 236 23.60 -1.83 16.15
N ARG A 237 24.55 -1.73 15.20
CA ARG A 237 25.99 -1.65 15.53
C ARG A 237 26.34 -0.36 16.28
N TYR A 238 25.71 0.77 15.92
CA TYR A 238 25.89 2.04 16.60
C TYR A 238 25.35 1.98 18.04
N LEU A 239 24.14 1.46 18.23
CA LEU A 239 23.54 1.30 19.57
C LEU A 239 24.37 0.36 20.45
N ALA A 240 24.91 -0.73 19.89
CA ALA A 240 25.82 -1.62 20.61
C ALA A 240 27.12 -0.90 21.02
N LEU A 241 27.67 -0.02 20.18
CA LEU A 241 28.83 0.80 20.51
C LEU A 241 28.52 1.83 21.60
N ALA A 242 27.39 2.52 21.49
CA ALA A 242 26.93 3.51 22.46
C ALA A 242 26.68 2.85 23.84
N ALA A 243 26.04 1.68 23.86
CA ALA A 243 25.81 0.90 25.07
C ALA A 243 27.12 0.50 25.78
N ARG A 244 28.14 0.07 25.03
CA ARG A 244 29.49 -0.21 25.59
C ARG A 244 30.15 1.02 26.20
N ALA A 245 29.81 2.21 25.73
CA ALA A 245 30.26 3.49 26.27
C ALA A 245 29.33 4.05 27.37
N GLY A 246 28.37 3.26 27.86
CA GLY A 246 27.48 3.63 28.96
C GLY A 246 26.24 4.44 28.55
N TRP A 247 25.99 4.61 27.25
CA TRP A 247 24.81 5.32 26.76
C TRP A 247 23.60 4.41 26.69
N ARG A 248 22.45 4.91 27.16
CA ARG A 248 21.16 4.27 26.87
C ARG A 248 20.68 4.71 25.49
N GLY A 249 20.37 3.74 24.63
CA GLY A 249 19.88 3.98 23.29
C GLY A 249 18.70 3.08 22.94
N ARG A 250 17.94 3.48 21.92
CA ARG A 250 16.83 2.70 21.37
C ARG A 250 16.78 2.83 19.85
N HIS A 251 16.15 1.87 19.21
CA HIS A 251 15.81 1.93 17.79
C HIS A 251 14.59 2.83 17.59
N ALA A 252 14.60 3.58 16.49
CA ALA A 252 13.44 4.24 15.93
C ALA A 252 13.30 3.81 14.46
N VAL A 253 12.11 3.34 14.10
CA VAL A 253 11.79 2.90 12.74
C VAL A 253 10.67 3.77 12.18
N GLY A 254 10.75 4.04 10.90
CA GLY A 254 9.78 4.87 10.21
C GLY A 254 10.31 5.31 8.87
N VAL A 255 10.22 6.60 8.61
CA VAL A 255 10.63 7.20 7.34
C VAL A 255 11.49 8.41 7.60
N ALA A 256 12.60 8.54 6.87
CA ALA A 256 13.54 9.65 6.99
C ALA A 256 13.88 10.23 5.61
N TYR A 257 14.20 11.52 5.57
CA TYR A 257 14.68 12.17 4.34
C TYR A 257 16.19 11.99 4.21
N ASP A 258 16.64 11.36 3.13
CA ASP A 258 18.05 11.05 2.87
C ASP A 258 18.82 12.20 2.18
N GLY A 259 18.15 13.34 1.96
CA GLY A 259 18.67 14.46 1.17
C GLY A 259 18.05 14.56 -0.23
N ARG A 260 17.40 13.50 -0.72
CA ARG A 260 16.76 13.43 -2.04
C ARG A 260 15.30 12.99 -1.98
N ALA A 261 14.98 11.99 -1.17
CA ALA A 261 13.65 11.44 -1.02
C ALA A 261 13.39 11.01 0.43
N LEU A 262 12.11 10.81 0.75
CA LEU A 262 11.73 10.08 1.95
C LEU A 262 11.97 8.59 1.69
N VAL A 263 12.70 7.92 2.59
CA VAL A 263 13.02 6.50 2.51
C VAL A 263 12.56 5.78 3.78
N TRP A 264 12.15 4.52 3.65
CA TRP A 264 11.95 3.66 4.81
C TRP A 264 13.28 3.51 5.55
N HIS A 265 13.27 3.83 6.84
CA HIS A 265 14.52 4.01 7.56
C HIS A 265 14.46 3.58 9.02
N GLU A 266 15.63 3.22 9.52
CA GLU A 266 15.87 2.90 10.92
C GLU A 266 17.08 3.69 11.42
N TRP A 267 16.88 4.42 12.52
CA TRP A 267 17.91 5.25 13.14
C TRP A 267 17.96 5.01 14.66
N ALA A 268 19.01 5.51 15.30
CA ALA A 268 19.19 5.42 16.74
C ALA A 268 18.59 6.65 17.45
N GLU A 269 18.08 6.48 18.65
CA GLU A 269 17.86 7.59 19.57
C GLU A 269 18.66 7.33 20.85
N LEU A 270 19.51 8.27 21.26
CA LEU A 270 20.27 8.19 22.51
C LEU A 270 19.67 9.08 23.58
N LEU A 271 19.60 8.60 24.82
CA LEU A 271 19.17 9.39 25.96
C LEU A 271 20.34 10.23 26.49
N VAL A 272 20.29 11.54 26.26
CA VAL A 272 21.30 12.51 26.68
C VAL A 272 20.64 13.61 27.49
N GLU A 273 21.08 13.81 28.73
CA GLU A 273 20.52 14.83 29.64
C GLU A 273 18.98 14.76 29.75
N GLY A 274 18.43 13.54 29.83
CA GLY A 274 16.99 13.30 29.91
C GLY A 274 16.21 13.50 28.61
N ARG A 275 16.89 13.73 27.48
CA ARG A 275 16.28 13.96 26.16
C ARG A 275 16.74 12.91 25.17
N TRP A 276 15.82 12.47 24.31
CA TRP A 276 16.15 11.54 23.21
C TRP A 276 16.71 12.34 22.03
N VAL A 277 17.97 12.10 21.71
CA VAL A 277 18.68 12.72 20.58
C VAL A 277 18.66 11.73 19.42
N PRO A 278 18.03 12.05 18.28
CA PRO A 278 18.05 11.19 17.10
C PRO A 278 19.46 11.23 16.49
N VAL A 279 20.01 10.06 16.23
CA VAL A 279 21.30 9.85 15.58
C VAL A 279 21.08 8.91 14.41
N ASP A 280 21.59 9.28 13.24
CA ASP A 280 21.48 8.48 12.03
C ASP A 280 22.86 7.99 11.58
N PRO A 281 23.24 6.76 11.94
CA PRO A 281 24.53 6.20 11.52
C PRO A 281 24.60 5.94 10.03
N SER A 282 23.47 5.88 9.32
CA SER A 282 23.42 5.65 7.88
C SER A 282 23.74 6.91 7.10
N PHE A 283 23.27 8.05 7.60
CA PHE A 283 23.55 9.36 7.04
C PHE A 283 24.71 10.07 7.74
N GLU A 284 25.31 9.44 8.75
CA GLU A 284 26.47 9.94 9.50
C GLU A 284 26.16 11.26 10.25
N GLN A 285 24.96 11.33 10.83
CA GLN A 285 24.42 12.53 11.45
C GLN A 285 24.15 12.34 12.95
N ALA A 286 24.71 13.22 13.78
CA ALA A 286 24.41 13.35 15.21
C ALA A 286 24.30 14.85 15.57
N PRO A 287 23.06 15.41 15.63
CA PRO A 287 21.80 14.70 15.51
C PRO A 287 21.38 14.51 14.04
N ALA A 288 20.41 13.64 13.78
CA ALA A 288 19.81 13.50 12.45
C ALA A 288 19.17 14.83 12.00
N GLU A 289 19.43 15.28 10.76
CA GLU A 289 19.07 16.65 10.31
C GLU A 289 17.82 16.69 9.40
N GLY A 290 17.57 15.63 8.64
CA GLY A 290 16.42 15.55 7.72
C GLY A 290 15.06 15.34 8.42
N PRO A 291 13.93 15.68 7.76
CA PRO A 291 12.60 15.27 8.21
C PRO A 291 12.52 13.77 8.53
N ARG A 292 11.85 13.44 9.64
CA ARG A 292 11.60 12.07 10.07
C ARG A 292 10.15 11.90 10.50
N PHE A 293 9.63 10.70 10.36
CA PHE A 293 8.30 10.30 10.78
C PHE A 293 8.43 8.97 11.51
N THR A 294 8.45 9.02 12.84
CA THR A 294 8.62 7.79 13.64
C THR A 294 7.32 6.99 13.69
N LEU A 295 7.36 5.74 13.26
CA LEU A 295 6.24 4.79 13.35
C LEU A 295 6.32 3.93 14.61
N GLY A 296 7.54 3.69 15.11
CA GLY A 296 7.73 2.90 16.32
C GLY A 296 9.13 3.03 16.90
N ARG A 297 9.24 2.67 18.17
CA ARG A 297 10.49 2.69 18.93
C ARG A 297 10.58 1.44 19.79
N PHE A 298 11.79 0.91 19.96
CA PHE A 298 12.04 -0.25 20.80
C PHE A 298 13.48 -0.28 21.28
N GLU A 299 13.71 -0.79 22.48
CA GLU A 299 15.05 -1.07 22.99
C GLU A 299 15.50 -2.47 22.58
N GLU A 300 16.81 -2.72 22.63
CA GLU A 300 17.35 -4.06 22.39
C GLU A 300 16.74 -5.05 23.40
N GLY A 301 16.24 -6.19 22.90
CA GLY A 301 15.55 -7.19 23.71
C GLY A 301 14.06 -6.94 24.00
N ASP A 302 13.49 -5.80 23.58
CA ASP A 302 12.04 -5.56 23.68
C ASP A 302 11.29 -6.09 22.43
N ASP A 303 11.13 -7.40 22.36
CA ASP A 303 10.48 -8.09 21.23
C ASP A 303 9.03 -7.62 21.02
N ARG A 304 8.33 -7.25 22.09
CA ARG A 304 6.94 -6.79 22.01
C ARG A 304 6.84 -5.41 21.36
N ALA A 305 7.69 -4.46 21.79
CA ALA A 305 7.75 -3.14 21.18
C ALA A 305 8.24 -3.22 19.73
N ARG A 306 9.25 -4.07 19.46
CA ARG A 306 9.73 -4.35 18.10
C ARG A 306 8.62 -4.87 17.19
N ALA A 307 7.86 -5.87 17.64
CA ALA A 307 6.72 -6.38 16.88
C ALA A 307 5.63 -5.32 16.68
N SER A 308 5.42 -4.42 17.65
CA SER A 308 4.47 -3.31 17.51
C SER A 308 4.91 -2.28 16.49
N ALA A 309 6.19 -1.90 16.51
CA ALA A 309 6.79 -1.02 15.53
C ALA A 309 6.72 -1.62 14.13
N GLY A 310 6.97 -2.93 14.02
CA GLY A 310 6.83 -3.68 12.78
C GLY A 310 5.41 -3.67 12.22
N ARG A 311 4.39 -3.87 13.06
CA ARG A 311 2.98 -3.76 12.64
C ARG A 311 2.61 -2.35 12.17
N ALA A 312 3.14 -1.31 12.83
CA ALA A 312 2.93 0.07 12.40
C ALA A 312 3.58 0.35 11.03
N LEU A 313 4.79 -0.18 10.81
CA LEU A 313 5.47 -0.13 9.52
C LEU A 313 4.66 -0.85 8.43
N ALA A 314 4.21 -2.08 8.70
CA ALA A 314 3.40 -2.84 7.74
C ALA A 314 2.08 -2.13 7.42
N ALA A 315 1.39 -1.58 8.42
CA ALA A 315 0.16 -0.83 8.21
C ALA A 315 0.41 0.46 7.41
N CYS A 316 1.49 1.19 7.69
CA CYS A 316 1.89 2.37 6.93
C CYS A 316 2.28 2.02 5.48
N TRP A 317 2.97 0.91 5.29
CA TRP A 317 3.36 0.42 3.98
C TRP A 317 2.17 -0.03 3.14
N LEU A 318 1.17 -0.66 3.76
CA LEU A 318 -0.06 -1.09 3.10
C LEU A 318 -1.11 0.01 2.91
N ALA A 319 -1.24 0.96 3.84
CA ALA A 319 -2.12 2.13 3.68
C ALA A 319 -1.48 3.21 2.80
N GLY A 320 -0.15 3.21 2.73
CA GLY A 320 0.66 3.85 1.72
C GLY A 320 0.52 3.17 0.37
N GLY A 321 0.21 1.87 0.37
CA GLY A 321 -0.51 1.03 -0.61
C GLY A 321 -1.97 1.41 -0.82
#